data_AF-A0A7C8MGJ0-F1
#
_entry.id   AF-A0A7C8MGJ0-F1
#
_cell.length_a   1.000
_cell.length_b   1.000
_cell.length_c   1.000
_cell.angle_alpha   90.00
_cell.angle_beta   90.00
_cell.angle_gamma   90.00
#
_symmetry.space_group_name_H-M   'P 1'
#
loop_
_entity.id
_entity.type
_entity.pdbx_description
1 polymer ?
#
loop_
_entity_poly.entity_id
_entity_poly.type
_entity_poly.pdbx_seq_one_letter_code
_entity_poly.pdbx_strand_id
1 'polypeptide(L)'
;MASPQTTVTPINPRHPRDYETNPPTHHISSPPTSFRNPWPSYIPSSLTSLFKTRWTTPKNFVPVPADRAGLPRVIEPSFSPASPGLKATWIGHASFLVETPCSHNHERGVRILLDPVWSNRVGPYGVVGPVRFSPPPCPLSALPHIDAVLISHDHYDHLDSWTLKTLNAQQDGNLRVFCALGVKAVILGLGVGFTNDQVREMDWWDAVTLDVDIAEHTQDGQRPSVELVCTPAQHRSGRTPWGFESTLWCSWVISEGVPHPTASAKPEPKKLFFAGDTGYCHVASDAEASHHNAPHPPCPAFKQIGDMYGPFDLALLPIGCFKPRSVLSGQHSSPEDSLAIHKDVQSKKSIGMHYGTLRGAFSAQYEPVTEPAERWRKGAEAEGLEWGKEVALCDIGETVVV
;
A
#
# COMPACT_ATOMS: atom_id res chain seq x y z
N MET A 1 7.92 -9.53 32.90
CA MET A 1 7.56 -9.08 31.54
C MET A 1 7.27 -10.33 30.73
N ALA A 2 6.10 -10.41 30.09
CA ALA A 2 5.83 -11.52 29.18
C ALA A 2 6.86 -11.49 28.03
N SER A 3 7.29 -12.65 27.56
CA SER A 3 8.15 -12.73 26.37
C SER A 3 7.42 -12.10 25.18
N PRO A 4 8.13 -11.40 24.29
CA PRO A 4 7.50 -10.78 23.12
C PRO A 4 6.89 -11.86 22.23
N GLN A 5 5.61 -11.71 21.87
CA GLN A 5 4.86 -12.64 21.01
C GLN A 5 5.36 -12.67 19.55
N THR A 6 6.40 -11.90 19.22
CA THR A 6 6.94 -11.84 17.87
C THR A 6 8.45 -11.67 17.89
N THR A 7 9.14 -12.25 16.91
CA THR A 7 10.58 -12.06 16.66
C THR A 7 10.79 -11.40 15.31
N VAL A 8 11.59 -10.33 15.27
CA VAL A 8 11.93 -9.62 14.03
C VAL A 8 13.42 -9.83 13.74
N THR A 9 13.72 -10.49 12.64
CA THR A 9 15.10 -10.79 12.21
C THR A 9 15.38 -10.06 10.90
N PRO A 10 16.33 -9.12 10.85
CA PRO A 10 16.79 -8.56 9.59
C PRO A 10 17.37 -9.64 8.69
N ILE A 11 17.07 -9.58 7.39
CA ILE A 11 17.67 -10.45 6.39
C ILE A 11 18.45 -9.61 5.37
N ASN A 12 19.39 -10.24 4.67
CA ASN A 12 20.23 -9.51 3.72
C ASN A 12 19.34 -8.91 2.60
N PRO A 13 19.45 -7.60 2.34
CA PRO A 13 18.65 -6.95 1.32
C PRO A 13 18.99 -7.52 -0.05
N ARG A 14 17.97 -7.69 -0.91
CA ARG A 14 18.17 -8.00 -2.33
C ARG A 14 17.76 -6.78 -3.13
N HIS A 15 18.73 -6.21 -3.83
CA HIS A 15 18.54 -5.02 -4.67
C HIS A 15 19.04 -5.30 -6.10
N PRO A 16 18.57 -4.53 -7.09
CA PRO A 16 19.08 -4.61 -8.46
C PRO A 16 20.59 -4.37 -8.52
N ARG A 17 21.26 -4.91 -9.54
CA ARG A 17 22.74 -4.78 -9.68
C ARG A 17 23.20 -3.33 -9.88
N ASP A 18 22.33 -2.52 -10.47
CA ASP A 18 22.52 -1.10 -10.75
C ASP A 18 22.04 -0.19 -9.60
N TYR A 19 21.60 -0.76 -8.48
CA TYR A 19 21.23 0.01 -7.29
C TYR A 19 22.49 0.53 -6.58
N GLU A 20 22.64 1.85 -6.53
CA GLU A 20 23.69 2.50 -5.74
C GLU A 20 23.34 2.41 -4.25
N THR A 21 24.30 2.00 -3.42
CA THR A 21 24.08 1.78 -1.97
C THR A 21 24.81 2.80 -1.09
N ASN A 22 25.66 3.68 -1.64
CA ASN A 22 26.49 4.57 -0.83
C ASN A 22 26.80 5.95 -1.46
N PRO A 23 25.97 6.98 -1.19
CA PRO A 23 24.60 6.85 -0.67
C PRO A 23 23.65 6.36 -1.76
N PRO A 24 22.51 5.75 -1.41
CA PRO A 24 21.45 5.49 -2.37
C PRO A 24 21.00 6.75 -3.11
N THR A 25 20.61 6.61 -4.38
CA THR A 25 20.28 7.75 -5.25
C THR A 25 19.08 8.55 -4.75
N HIS A 26 18.16 7.92 -4.03
CA HIS A 26 17.00 8.57 -3.42
C HIS A 26 17.33 9.33 -2.14
N HIS A 27 18.54 9.21 -1.58
CA HIS A 27 18.96 9.97 -0.41
C HIS A 27 19.46 11.37 -0.77
N ILE A 28 19.07 12.36 0.04
CA ILE A 28 19.68 13.68 0.08
C ILE A 28 20.46 13.78 1.40
N SER A 29 21.78 13.89 1.29
CA SER A 29 22.80 13.80 2.38
C SER A 29 23.04 12.39 2.95
N SER A 30 24.11 12.25 3.75
CA SER A 30 24.45 11.03 4.50
C SER A 30 24.86 11.41 5.93
N PRO A 31 24.06 11.09 6.96
CA PRO A 31 22.74 10.44 6.91
C PRO A 31 21.69 11.26 6.14
N PRO A 32 20.63 10.64 5.59
CA PRO A 32 19.62 11.35 4.82
C PRO A 32 18.84 12.34 5.69
N THR A 33 18.67 13.56 5.19
CA THR A 33 17.80 14.59 5.79
C THR A 33 16.49 14.74 5.05
N SER A 34 16.46 14.30 3.79
CA SER A 34 15.28 14.18 2.94
C SER A 34 15.53 13.16 1.82
N PHE A 35 14.48 12.91 1.03
CA PHE A 35 14.47 11.92 -0.04
C PHE A 35 14.04 12.53 -1.38
N ARG A 36 14.27 11.81 -2.48
CA ARG A 36 13.86 12.22 -3.83
C ARG A 36 13.54 11.02 -4.71
N ASN A 37 12.72 11.22 -5.72
CA ASN A 37 12.60 10.25 -6.81
C ASN A 37 13.85 10.34 -7.70
N PRO A 38 14.57 9.23 -7.94
CA PRO A 38 15.78 9.25 -8.76
C PRO A 38 15.48 9.07 -10.27
N TRP A 39 14.24 8.76 -10.64
CA TRP A 39 13.90 8.36 -12.02
C TRP A 39 13.41 9.51 -12.89
N PRO A 40 13.75 9.53 -14.20
CA PRO A 40 13.23 10.52 -15.16
C PRO A 40 11.70 10.52 -15.32
N SER A 41 11.05 9.40 -14.98
CA SER A 41 9.60 9.24 -14.95
C SER A 41 8.91 10.12 -13.90
N TYR A 42 9.65 10.71 -12.96
CA TYR A 42 9.12 11.65 -11.99
C TYR A 42 9.46 13.09 -12.37
N ILE A 43 8.43 13.90 -12.62
CA ILE A 43 8.56 15.35 -12.73
C ILE A 43 7.77 15.99 -11.58
N PRO A 44 8.43 16.75 -10.69
CA PRO A 44 7.73 17.42 -9.60
C PRO A 44 6.79 18.49 -10.16
N SER A 45 5.60 18.61 -9.57
CA SER A 45 4.68 19.69 -9.91
C SER A 45 5.29 21.06 -9.59
N SER A 46 5.46 21.89 -10.60
CA SER A 46 5.91 23.27 -10.43
C SER A 46 4.76 24.17 -9.93
N LEU A 47 5.10 25.28 -9.25
CA LEU A 47 4.12 26.31 -8.87
C LEU A 47 3.34 26.85 -10.08
N THR A 48 4.00 26.94 -11.24
CA THR A 48 3.36 27.35 -12.50
C THR A 48 2.34 26.31 -12.99
N SER A 49 2.65 25.01 -12.89
CA SER A 49 1.71 23.93 -13.23
C SER A 49 0.50 23.92 -12.29
N LEU A 50 0.73 24.07 -10.98
CA LEU A 50 -0.35 24.16 -9.98
C LEU A 50 -1.25 25.38 -10.20
N PHE A 51 -0.67 26.54 -10.50
CA PHE A 51 -1.42 27.75 -10.79
C PHE A 51 -2.21 27.59 -12.10
N LYS A 52 -1.57 27.13 -13.18
CA LYS A 52 -2.24 26.86 -14.46
C LYS A 52 -3.42 25.92 -14.27
N THR A 53 -3.22 24.80 -13.57
CA THR A 53 -4.28 23.82 -13.28
C THR A 53 -5.45 24.47 -12.55
N ARG A 54 -5.19 25.24 -11.48
CA ARG A 54 -6.23 25.88 -10.67
C ARG A 54 -7.14 26.81 -11.49
N TRP A 55 -6.61 27.46 -12.52
CA TRP A 55 -7.32 28.50 -13.29
C TRP A 55 -7.77 28.07 -14.69
N THR A 56 -7.15 27.05 -15.27
CA THR A 56 -7.37 26.69 -16.69
C THR A 56 -7.86 25.26 -16.90
N THR A 57 -7.61 24.33 -15.98
CA THR A 57 -8.14 22.96 -16.10
C THR A 57 -9.61 22.94 -15.70
N PRO A 58 -10.53 22.49 -16.58
CA PRO A 58 -11.95 22.38 -16.24
C PRO A 58 -12.13 21.43 -15.05
N LYS A 59 -12.86 21.90 -14.03
CA LYS A 59 -13.25 21.05 -12.90
C LYS A 59 -14.33 20.10 -13.37
N ASN A 60 -14.15 18.82 -13.08
CA ASN A 60 -15.12 17.77 -13.35
C ASN A 60 -15.61 17.15 -12.04
N PHE A 61 -15.98 18.02 -11.09
CA PHE A 61 -16.55 17.57 -9.83
C PHE A 61 -17.92 16.96 -10.11
N VAL A 62 -18.03 15.66 -9.91
CA VAL A 62 -19.31 14.95 -9.89
C VAL A 62 -19.61 14.58 -8.44
N PRO A 63 -20.77 14.92 -7.85
CA PRO A 63 -21.09 14.52 -6.47
C PRO A 63 -21.16 12.99 -6.34
N VAL A 64 -21.05 12.47 -5.12
CA VAL A 64 -21.25 11.04 -4.87
C VAL A 64 -22.71 10.70 -5.23
N PRO A 65 -22.97 9.71 -6.11
CA PRO A 65 -24.34 9.34 -6.49
C PRO A 65 -25.17 8.95 -5.26
N ALA A 66 -26.42 9.41 -5.20
CA ALA A 66 -27.29 9.17 -4.05
C ALA A 66 -27.65 7.68 -3.89
N ASP A 67 -27.79 6.96 -5.01
CA ASP A 67 -27.99 5.51 -5.07
C ASP A 67 -26.67 4.72 -4.96
N ARG A 68 -25.53 5.42 -4.91
CA ARG A 68 -24.17 4.88 -4.89
C ARG A 68 -23.85 3.97 -6.09
N ALA A 69 -24.55 4.13 -7.22
CA ALA A 69 -24.28 3.36 -8.42
C ALA A 69 -22.83 3.55 -8.89
N GLY A 70 -22.18 2.46 -9.27
CA GLY A 70 -20.77 2.47 -9.71
C GLY A 70 -19.73 2.59 -8.59
N LEU A 71 -20.16 2.63 -7.32
CA LEU A 71 -19.27 2.58 -6.16
C LEU A 71 -19.26 1.18 -5.55
N PRO A 72 -18.15 0.79 -4.88
CA PRO A 72 -18.12 -0.46 -4.14
C PRO A 72 -19.19 -0.45 -3.05
N ARG A 73 -19.82 -1.60 -2.85
CA ARG A 73 -20.71 -1.82 -1.72
C ARG A 73 -19.87 -1.87 -0.45
N VAL A 74 -20.50 -1.58 0.68
CA VAL A 74 -19.91 -1.80 2.01
C VAL A 74 -20.61 -3.01 2.61
N ILE A 75 -19.87 -4.07 2.84
CA ILE A 75 -20.35 -5.32 3.43
C ILE A 75 -19.58 -5.61 4.71
N GLU A 76 -20.20 -6.33 5.63
CA GLU A 76 -19.51 -6.77 6.85
C GLU A 76 -18.50 -7.89 6.51
N PRO A 77 -17.23 -7.79 6.95
CA PRO A 77 -16.22 -8.78 6.64
C PRO A 77 -16.44 -10.05 7.47
N SER A 78 -16.30 -11.22 6.84
CA SER A 78 -16.49 -12.50 7.54
C SER A 78 -15.29 -12.93 8.38
N PHE A 79 -14.08 -12.43 8.05
CA PHE A 79 -12.79 -12.86 8.62
C PHE A 79 -12.62 -14.39 8.77
N SER A 80 -13.26 -15.17 7.89
CA SER A 80 -13.37 -16.62 8.06
C SER A 80 -11.99 -17.31 8.02
N PRO A 81 -11.66 -18.14 9.03
CA PRO A 81 -10.40 -18.90 9.04
C PRO A 81 -10.38 -20.02 7.99
N ALA A 82 -11.54 -20.51 7.56
CA ALA A 82 -11.69 -21.78 6.84
C ALA A 82 -11.22 -21.81 5.37
N SER A 83 -10.89 -20.66 4.76
CA SER A 83 -10.42 -20.64 3.37
C SER A 83 -8.89 -20.80 3.29
N PRO A 84 -8.35 -21.86 2.67
CA PRO A 84 -6.91 -22.00 2.47
C PRO A 84 -6.41 -20.97 1.45
N GLY A 85 -5.20 -20.44 1.66
CA GLY A 85 -4.55 -19.49 0.75
C GLY A 85 -4.23 -18.15 1.39
N LEU A 86 -3.70 -17.22 0.58
CA LEU A 86 -3.42 -15.86 1.01
C LEU A 86 -4.69 -15.03 0.89
N LYS A 87 -5.08 -14.35 1.97
CA LYS A 87 -6.32 -13.58 2.03
C LYS A 87 -6.02 -12.10 2.09
N ALA A 88 -6.80 -11.30 1.37
CA ALA A 88 -6.78 -9.84 1.45
C ALA A 88 -8.21 -9.32 1.58
N THR A 89 -8.55 -8.73 2.73
CA THR A 89 -9.85 -8.11 2.99
C THR A 89 -9.73 -6.60 2.81
N TRP A 90 -10.48 -6.03 1.86
CA TRP A 90 -10.40 -4.60 1.59
C TRP A 90 -11.20 -3.82 2.63
N ILE A 91 -10.55 -2.93 3.37
CA ILE A 91 -11.21 -2.08 4.38
C ILE A 91 -11.67 -0.75 3.77
N GLY A 92 -11.17 -0.41 2.59
CA GLY A 92 -11.43 0.84 1.89
C GLY A 92 -10.16 1.66 1.72
N HIS A 93 -10.13 2.47 0.67
CA HIS A 93 -8.96 3.25 0.26
C HIS A 93 -7.75 2.33 0.00
N ALA A 94 -6.60 2.55 0.64
CA ALA A 94 -5.45 1.65 0.62
C ALA A 94 -5.41 0.66 1.79
N SER A 95 -6.41 0.67 2.69
CA SER A 95 -6.41 -0.19 3.87
C SER A 95 -6.82 -1.62 3.53
N PHE A 96 -5.97 -2.59 3.86
CA PHE A 96 -6.26 -4.02 3.72
C PHE A 96 -5.84 -4.79 4.97
N LEU A 97 -6.66 -5.76 5.37
CA LEU A 97 -6.22 -6.84 6.25
C LEU A 97 -5.74 -8.01 5.39
N VAL A 98 -4.46 -8.32 5.47
CA VAL A 98 -3.83 -9.47 4.83
C VAL A 98 -3.66 -10.58 5.86
N GLU A 99 -4.00 -11.82 5.49
CA GLU A 99 -3.67 -13.02 6.26
C GLU A 99 -2.87 -13.95 5.36
N THR A 100 -1.65 -14.30 5.75
CA THR A 100 -0.84 -15.29 5.03
C THR A 100 -1.52 -16.67 5.08
N PRO A 101 -1.18 -17.61 4.19
CA PRO A 101 -1.64 -18.98 4.35
C PRO A 101 -1.31 -19.51 5.74
N CYS A 102 -2.20 -20.35 6.24
CA CYS A 102 -2.00 -21.04 7.50
C CYS A 102 -1.17 -22.32 7.25
N SER A 103 -0.04 -22.46 7.93
CA SER A 103 0.74 -23.70 7.92
C SER A 103 0.03 -24.79 8.74
N HIS A 104 0.29 -26.06 8.40
CA HIS A 104 -0.25 -27.20 9.15
C HIS A 104 0.04 -27.02 10.66
N ASN A 105 -1.01 -27.13 11.48
CA ASN A 105 -1.02 -27.05 12.94
C ASN A 105 -1.23 -25.67 13.58
N HIS A 106 -1.51 -24.60 12.80
CA HIS A 106 -2.01 -23.34 13.34
C HIS A 106 -3.48 -23.10 12.99
N GLU A 107 -4.16 -22.22 13.72
CA GLU A 107 -5.55 -21.83 13.43
C GLU A 107 -5.66 -20.70 12.39
N ARG A 108 -4.56 -19.95 12.17
CA ARG A 108 -4.46 -18.83 11.24
C ARG A 108 -3.03 -18.62 10.75
N GLY A 109 -2.85 -17.85 9.68
CA GLY A 109 -1.56 -17.28 9.30
C GLY A 109 -1.28 -15.94 10.01
N VAL A 110 -0.19 -15.30 9.58
CA VAL A 110 0.21 -13.97 10.06
C VAL A 110 -0.78 -12.93 9.52
N ARG A 111 -1.30 -12.07 10.40
CA ARG A 111 -2.28 -11.02 10.09
C ARG A 111 -1.60 -9.66 10.06
N ILE A 112 -1.65 -9.01 8.91
CA ILE A 112 -0.94 -7.77 8.62
C ILE A 112 -1.94 -6.74 8.12
N LEU A 113 -1.92 -5.56 8.72
CA LEU A 113 -2.80 -4.46 8.34
C LEU A 113 -1.99 -3.41 7.56
N LEU A 114 -2.38 -3.16 6.31
CA LEU A 114 -1.72 -2.21 5.41
C LEU A 114 -2.39 -0.85 5.52
N ASP A 115 -1.61 0.22 5.67
CA ASP A 115 -2.05 1.63 5.65
C ASP A 115 -3.43 1.87 6.32
N PRO A 116 -3.60 1.56 7.61
CA PRO A 116 -4.91 1.49 8.23
C PRO A 116 -5.55 2.84 8.53
N VAL A 117 -6.75 3.08 7.97
CA VAL A 117 -7.53 4.31 8.17
C VAL A 117 -9.00 4.03 8.51
N TRP A 118 -9.35 4.22 9.78
CA TRP A 118 -10.73 4.20 10.26
C TRP A 118 -11.34 5.59 10.44
N SER A 119 -10.52 6.62 10.61
CA SER A 119 -11.03 7.99 10.84
C SER A 119 -12.00 8.44 9.76
N ASN A 120 -13.04 9.16 10.17
CA ASN A 120 -14.02 9.74 9.25
C ASN A 120 -13.40 10.84 8.37
N ARG A 121 -12.40 11.55 8.90
CA ARG A 121 -11.67 12.62 8.22
C ARG A 121 -10.17 12.37 8.27
N VAL A 122 -9.51 12.47 7.13
CA VAL A 122 -8.06 12.34 7.00
C VAL A 122 -7.43 13.71 6.92
N GLY A 123 -6.57 14.03 7.88
CA GLY A 123 -5.82 15.28 7.93
C GLY A 123 -5.39 15.66 9.35
N PRO A 124 -4.80 16.85 9.54
CA PRO A 124 -4.25 17.26 10.83
C PRO A 124 -5.29 17.15 11.95
N TYR A 125 -4.97 16.32 12.94
CA TYR A 125 -5.81 16.03 14.11
C TYR A 125 -7.24 15.54 13.78
N GLY A 126 -7.48 15.06 12.56
CA GLY A 126 -8.81 14.67 12.09
C GLY A 126 -9.82 15.84 11.96
N VAL A 127 -9.33 17.10 11.99
CA VAL A 127 -10.19 18.30 11.98
C VAL A 127 -10.32 18.89 10.58
N VAL A 128 -9.22 18.92 9.82
CA VAL A 128 -9.15 19.47 8.46
C VAL A 128 -8.86 18.32 7.48
N GLY A 129 -9.32 18.45 6.23
CA GLY A 129 -9.01 17.49 5.16
C GLY A 129 -10.22 16.68 4.68
N PRO A 130 -10.02 15.73 3.75
CA PRO A 130 -11.10 14.95 3.15
C PRO A 130 -11.92 14.15 4.15
N VAL A 131 -13.24 14.11 3.94
CA VAL A 131 -14.16 13.24 4.67
C VAL A 131 -14.43 12.01 3.82
N ARG A 132 -14.42 10.83 4.42
CA ARG A 132 -14.78 9.60 3.71
C ARG A 132 -16.26 9.62 3.31
N PHE A 133 -16.55 9.17 2.11
CA PHE A 133 -17.93 8.99 1.62
C PHE A 133 -18.38 7.53 1.66
N SER A 134 -17.47 6.60 1.97
CA SER A 134 -17.79 5.21 2.29
C SER A 134 -17.26 4.91 3.69
N PRO A 135 -18.10 4.46 4.64
CA PRO A 135 -17.64 4.11 5.98
C PRO A 135 -16.69 2.89 5.93
N PRO A 136 -15.88 2.66 6.97
CA PRO A 136 -15.19 1.39 7.11
C PRO A 136 -16.22 0.25 7.30
N PRO A 137 -15.91 -0.98 6.86
CA PRO A 137 -16.88 -2.07 6.80
C PRO A 137 -17.23 -2.66 8.17
N CYS A 138 -16.39 -2.41 9.18
CA CYS A 138 -16.61 -2.83 10.56
C CYS A 138 -15.96 -1.82 11.52
N PRO A 139 -16.37 -1.76 12.80
CA PRO A 139 -15.61 -1.01 13.80
C PRO A 139 -14.23 -1.63 14.01
N LEU A 140 -13.25 -0.82 14.44
CA LEU A 140 -11.87 -1.28 14.66
C LEU A 140 -11.80 -2.42 15.69
N SER A 141 -12.67 -2.40 16.70
CA SER A 141 -12.80 -3.44 17.72
C SER A 141 -13.32 -4.78 17.22
N ALA A 142 -13.87 -4.83 16.00
CA ALA A 142 -14.30 -6.08 15.37
C ALA A 142 -13.19 -6.71 14.52
N LEU A 143 -12.03 -6.05 14.38
CA LEU A 143 -10.89 -6.68 13.72
C LEU A 143 -10.39 -7.88 14.54
N PRO A 144 -9.95 -8.95 13.87
CA PRO A 144 -9.18 -10.00 14.54
C PRO A 144 -7.86 -9.45 15.11
N HIS A 145 -7.17 -10.27 15.92
CA HIS A 145 -5.80 -9.98 16.35
C HIS A 145 -4.90 -9.63 15.16
N ILE A 146 -4.10 -8.57 15.30
CA ILE A 146 -3.21 -8.05 14.26
C ILE A 146 -1.77 -8.18 14.76
N ASP A 147 -0.91 -8.81 13.97
CA ASP A 147 0.48 -9.04 14.35
C ASP A 147 1.38 -7.88 13.91
N ALA A 148 1.09 -7.30 12.75
CA ALA A 148 1.86 -6.20 12.19
C ALA A 148 1.02 -5.16 11.46
N VAL A 149 1.49 -3.91 11.46
CA VAL A 149 1.06 -2.85 10.56
C VAL A 149 2.20 -2.52 9.60
N LEU A 150 1.88 -2.38 8.31
CA LEU A 150 2.79 -1.84 7.29
C LEU A 150 2.30 -0.46 6.87
N ILE A 151 3.19 0.53 6.96
CA ILE A 151 2.96 1.91 6.53
C ILE A 151 3.82 2.20 5.30
N SER A 152 3.20 2.50 4.17
CA SER A 152 3.88 2.88 2.93
C SER A 152 4.56 4.26 3.03
N HIS A 153 3.85 5.25 3.57
CA HIS A 153 4.33 6.63 3.69
C HIS A 153 3.49 7.42 4.72
N ASP A 154 3.88 8.66 4.98
CA ASP A 154 3.33 9.44 6.10
C ASP A 154 2.09 10.28 5.77
N HIS A 155 1.47 10.19 4.60
CA HIS A 155 0.25 10.97 4.32
C HIS A 155 -0.92 10.55 5.24
N TYR A 156 -1.85 11.48 5.47
CA TYR A 156 -2.93 11.30 6.46
C TYR A 156 -3.93 10.20 6.11
N ASP A 157 -4.06 9.86 4.84
CA ASP A 157 -4.91 8.79 4.31
C ASP A 157 -4.21 7.42 4.25
N HIS A 158 -2.98 7.33 4.75
CA HIS A 158 -2.21 6.09 4.90
C HIS A 158 -1.69 5.88 6.34
N LEU A 159 -1.46 6.98 7.06
CA LEU A 159 -1.03 7.00 8.46
C LEU A 159 -2.04 7.80 9.30
N ASP A 160 -3.04 7.08 9.82
CA ASP A 160 -4.07 7.62 10.72
C ASP A 160 -3.68 7.42 12.20
N SER A 161 -3.34 8.51 12.87
CA SER A 161 -2.93 8.50 14.29
C SER A 161 -4.01 7.97 15.24
N TRP A 162 -5.29 8.20 14.95
CA TRP A 162 -6.37 7.69 15.82
C TRP A 162 -6.49 6.18 15.72
N THR A 163 -6.42 5.66 14.49
CA THR A 163 -6.43 4.23 14.21
C THR A 163 -5.24 3.54 14.86
N LEU A 164 -4.02 4.06 14.67
CA LEU A 164 -2.80 3.51 15.25
C LEU A 164 -2.82 3.50 16.79
N LYS A 165 -3.27 4.60 17.42
CA LYS A 165 -3.41 4.67 18.88
C LYS A 165 -4.39 3.64 19.42
N THR A 166 -5.52 3.48 18.74
CA THR A 166 -6.59 2.58 19.18
C THR A 166 -6.18 1.12 18.99
N LEU A 167 -5.54 0.78 17.85
CA LEU A 167 -5.00 -0.56 17.60
C LEU A 167 -3.92 -0.93 18.62
N ASN A 168 -2.96 -0.06 18.89
CA ASN A 168 -1.88 -0.35 19.84
C ASN A 168 -2.43 -0.62 21.26
N ALA A 169 -3.44 0.14 21.68
CA ALA A 169 -4.12 -0.10 22.95
C ALA A 169 -4.91 -1.42 22.97
N GLN A 170 -5.52 -1.82 21.84
CA GLN A 170 -6.26 -3.08 21.73
C GLN A 170 -5.36 -4.32 21.74
N GLN A 171 -4.14 -4.23 21.18
CA GLN A 171 -3.20 -5.35 21.06
C GLN A 171 -2.24 -5.47 22.28
N ASP A 172 -2.48 -4.70 23.35
CA ASP A 172 -1.69 -4.68 24.60
C ASP A 172 -0.18 -4.55 24.37
N GLY A 173 0.21 -3.70 23.41
CA GLY A 173 1.62 -3.44 23.08
C GLY A 173 2.35 -4.54 22.28
N ASN A 174 1.67 -5.61 21.86
CA ASN A 174 2.28 -6.68 21.05
C ASN A 174 2.36 -6.35 19.55
N LEU A 175 1.69 -5.28 19.12
CA LEU A 175 1.65 -4.86 17.72
C LEU A 175 3.02 -4.36 17.24
N ARG A 176 3.49 -4.89 16.11
CA ARG A 176 4.67 -4.39 15.39
C ARG A 176 4.26 -3.42 14.27
N VAL A 177 5.09 -2.41 14.02
CA VAL A 177 4.91 -1.48 12.91
C VAL A 177 6.18 -1.45 12.06
N PHE A 178 6.01 -1.64 10.76
CA PHE A 178 7.06 -1.50 9.77
C PHE A 178 6.70 -0.32 8.87
N CYS A 179 7.66 0.57 8.62
CA CYS A 179 7.40 1.81 7.90
C CYS A 179 8.62 2.24 7.08
N ALA A 180 8.40 3.11 6.10
CA ALA A 180 9.50 3.72 5.35
C ALA A 180 10.42 4.56 6.25
N LEU A 181 11.70 4.69 5.87
CA LEU A 181 12.72 5.44 6.59
C LEU A 181 12.26 6.87 6.99
N GLY A 182 12.45 7.27 8.24
CA GLY A 182 12.01 8.55 8.79
C GLY A 182 10.56 8.58 9.29
N VAL A 183 9.68 7.70 8.81
CA VAL A 183 8.28 7.63 9.27
C VAL A 183 8.18 7.18 10.73
N LYS A 184 9.15 6.40 11.23
CA LYS A 184 9.22 6.03 12.65
C LYS A 184 9.24 7.25 13.57
N ALA A 185 10.01 8.28 13.24
CA ALA A 185 10.05 9.51 14.02
C ALA A 185 8.69 10.21 14.06
N VAL A 186 7.94 10.16 12.95
CA VAL A 186 6.56 10.67 12.88
C VAL A 186 5.63 9.88 13.81
N ILE A 187 5.64 8.56 13.73
CA ILE A 187 4.79 7.69 14.56
C ILE A 187 5.05 7.92 16.06
N LEU A 188 6.32 7.95 16.47
CA LEU A 188 6.69 8.20 17.87
C LEU A 188 6.30 9.63 18.30
N GLY A 189 6.54 10.62 17.44
CA GLY A 189 6.19 12.02 17.69
C GLY A 189 4.68 12.29 17.79
N LEU A 190 3.83 11.46 17.17
CA LEU A 190 2.37 11.55 17.30
C LEU A 190 1.87 11.14 18.70
N GLY A 191 2.70 10.50 19.54
CA GLY A 191 2.32 10.11 20.90
C GLY A 191 1.21 9.04 20.93
N VAL A 192 1.19 8.16 19.93
CA VAL A 192 0.18 7.09 19.79
C VAL A 192 0.49 5.83 20.62
N GLY A 193 1.47 5.91 21.53
CA GLY A 193 1.79 4.87 22.52
C GLY A 193 2.75 3.78 22.04
N PHE A 194 3.29 3.88 20.83
CA PHE A 194 4.32 2.95 20.35
C PHE A 194 5.68 3.26 20.98
N THR A 195 6.44 2.19 21.26
CA THR A 195 7.83 2.27 21.72
C THR A 195 8.82 2.11 20.55
N ASN A 196 10.10 2.43 20.79
CA ASN A 196 11.15 2.29 19.79
C ASN A 196 11.31 0.85 19.26
N ASP A 197 11.05 -0.17 20.09
CA ASP A 197 11.21 -1.58 19.72
C ASP A 197 10.01 -2.15 18.95
N GLN A 198 8.86 -1.47 19.04
CA GLN A 198 7.67 -1.84 18.27
C GLN A 198 7.70 -1.30 16.84
N VAL A 199 8.40 -0.18 16.60
CA VAL A 199 8.45 0.47 15.28
C VAL A 199 9.81 0.25 14.61
N ARG A 200 9.81 -0.45 13.49
CA ARG A 200 10.97 -0.63 12.60
C ARG A 200 10.78 0.27 11.38
N GLU A 201 11.74 1.15 11.14
CA GLU A 201 11.85 1.83 9.85
C GLU A 201 12.78 1.05 8.92
N MET A 202 12.50 1.13 7.62
CA MET A 202 13.16 0.36 6.57
C MET A 202 13.41 1.27 5.37
N ASP A 203 14.63 1.23 4.84
CA ASP A 203 14.97 1.85 3.56
C ASP A 203 14.54 0.95 2.38
N TRP A 204 14.62 1.45 1.15
CA TRP A 204 14.38 0.62 -0.02
C TRP A 204 15.33 -0.57 -0.08
N TRP A 205 14.74 -1.73 -0.37
CA TRP A 205 15.32 -3.07 -0.40
C TRP A 205 15.69 -3.68 0.95
N ASP A 206 15.51 -2.96 2.06
CA ASP A 206 15.61 -3.57 3.38
C ASP A 206 14.55 -4.66 3.53
N ALA A 207 14.94 -5.73 4.21
CA ALA A 207 14.10 -6.90 4.38
C ALA A 207 14.21 -7.46 5.80
N VAL A 208 13.10 -7.98 6.29
CA VAL A 208 13.00 -8.62 7.61
C VAL A 208 12.13 -9.88 7.53
N THR A 209 12.37 -10.81 8.43
CA THR A 209 11.45 -11.90 8.74
C THR A 209 10.76 -11.58 10.07
N LEU A 210 9.44 -11.75 10.10
CA LEU A 210 8.62 -11.65 11.30
C LEU A 210 8.06 -13.04 11.65
N ASP A 211 8.55 -13.62 12.74
CA ASP A 211 7.95 -14.82 13.33
C ASP A 211 6.93 -14.42 14.40
N VAL A 212 5.78 -15.09 14.44
CA VAL A 212 4.68 -14.81 15.38
C VAL A 212 4.41 -16.02 16.26
N ASP A 213 4.28 -15.81 17.56
CA ASP A 213 3.86 -16.81 18.53
C ASP A 213 2.32 -16.83 18.62
N ILE A 214 1.71 -17.84 18.00
CA ILE A 214 0.27 -18.09 18.13
C ILE A 214 0.07 -19.08 19.28
N ALA A 215 -0.49 -18.60 20.40
CA ALA A 215 -0.48 -19.25 21.71
C ALA A 215 -1.26 -20.59 21.81
N GLU A 216 -1.95 -21.01 20.75
CA GLU A 216 -2.75 -22.22 20.73
C GLU A 216 -2.16 -23.20 19.69
N HIS A 217 -1.60 -24.30 20.20
CA HIS A 217 -1.17 -25.49 19.44
C HIS A 217 0.12 -25.42 18.60
N THR A 218 1.23 -24.89 19.14
CA THR A 218 2.58 -25.20 18.64
C THR A 218 2.99 -26.64 19.02
N GLN A 219 2.37 -27.66 18.43
CA GLN A 219 2.74 -29.06 18.68
C GLN A 219 4.17 -29.40 18.18
N ASP A 220 4.69 -28.64 17.21
CA ASP A 220 5.99 -28.91 16.57
C ASP A 220 7.04 -27.80 16.77
N GLY A 221 6.76 -26.78 17.58
CA GLY A 221 7.67 -25.66 17.84
C GLY A 221 7.94 -24.72 16.64
N GLN A 222 7.28 -24.93 15.49
CA GLN A 222 7.34 -24.00 14.36
C GLN A 222 6.41 -22.81 14.57
N ARG A 223 6.87 -21.62 14.16
CA ARG A 223 6.13 -20.37 14.25
C ARG A 223 5.70 -19.92 12.86
N PRO A 224 4.47 -19.42 12.67
CA PRO A 224 4.10 -18.73 11.45
C PRO A 224 5.06 -17.57 11.21
N SER A 225 5.48 -17.41 9.97
CA SER A 225 6.53 -16.47 9.59
C SER A 225 6.16 -15.77 8.31
N VAL A 226 6.62 -14.53 8.16
CA VAL A 226 6.44 -13.73 6.94
C VAL A 226 7.71 -12.95 6.65
N GLU A 227 8.12 -12.92 5.38
CA GLU A 227 9.16 -12.04 4.87
C GLU A 227 8.52 -10.72 4.39
N LEU A 228 9.03 -9.61 4.90
CA LEU A 228 8.60 -8.26 4.58
C LEU A 228 9.77 -7.52 3.94
N VAL A 229 9.56 -6.97 2.74
CA VAL A 229 10.57 -6.17 2.03
C VAL A 229 9.99 -4.80 1.73
N CYS A 230 10.71 -3.76 2.15
CA CYS A 230 10.41 -2.38 1.80
C CYS A 230 10.93 -2.15 0.39
N THR A 231 10.05 -1.99 -0.60
CA THR A 231 10.46 -1.82 -2.01
C THR A 231 10.19 -0.40 -2.51
N PRO A 232 10.85 0.05 -3.59
CA PRO A 232 10.64 1.42 -4.06
C PRO A 232 9.21 1.69 -4.55
N ALA A 233 8.80 2.95 -4.46
CA ALA A 233 7.61 3.51 -5.10
C ALA A 233 7.95 4.90 -5.66
N GLN A 234 7.20 5.37 -6.65
CA GLN A 234 7.33 6.71 -7.22
C GLN A 234 6.29 7.64 -6.61
N HIS A 235 6.59 8.20 -5.44
CA HIS A 235 5.67 9.05 -4.70
C HIS A 235 6.41 10.19 -3.98
N ARG A 236 5.77 10.80 -2.99
CA ARG A 236 6.35 11.82 -2.13
C ARG A 236 5.79 11.67 -0.72
N SER A 237 6.34 12.37 0.25
CA SER A 237 5.85 12.39 1.63
C SER A 237 5.59 13.83 2.12
N GLY A 238 4.86 13.95 3.22
CA GLY A 238 4.69 15.18 3.98
C GLY A 238 3.33 15.33 4.66
N ARG A 239 3.35 15.63 5.96
CA ARG A 239 2.15 15.94 6.77
C ARG A 239 1.94 17.44 7.04
N THR A 240 2.98 18.24 6.89
CA THR A 240 2.95 19.68 7.14
C THR A 240 3.19 20.49 5.86
N PRO A 241 2.72 21.75 5.77
CA PRO A 241 2.97 22.60 4.60
C PRO A 241 4.46 22.88 4.31
N TRP A 242 5.34 22.54 5.24
CA TRP A 242 6.80 22.62 5.18
C TRP A 242 7.37 21.23 5.51
N GLY A 243 8.53 20.87 4.94
CA GLY A 243 9.16 19.57 5.22
C GLY A 243 8.61 18.39 4.41
N PHE A 244 8.10 18.66 3.20
CA PHE A 244 7.84 17.59 2.24
C PHE A 244 9.11 16.78 1.98
N GLU A 245 8.94 15.49 1.70
CA GLU A 245 10.03 14.58 1.35
C GLU A 245 11.08 14.38 2.48
N SER A 246 10.76 14.77 3.71
CA SER A 246 11.60 14.52 4.90
C SER A 246 11.53 13.08 5.41
N THR A 247 10.53 12.32 4.97
CA THR A 247 10.39 10.88 5.21
C THR A 247 10.35 10.14 3.88
N LEU A 248 10.74 8.87 3.88
CA LEU A 248 10.68 8.02 2.70
C LEU A 248 9.23 7.55 2.45
N TRP A 249 8.98 7.07 1.23
CA TRP A 249 7.77 6.38 0.80
C TRP A 249 8.16 5.04 0.18
N CYS A 250 7.33 4.02 0.30
CA CYS A 250 7.64 2.70 -0.24
C CYS A 250 6.41 1.93 -0.70
N SER A 251 6.67 0.86 -1.43
CA SER A 251 5.79 -0.29 -1.61
C SER A 251 6.25 -1.44 -0.71
N TRP A 252 5.44 -2.49 -0.57
CA TRP A 252 5.75 -3.64 0.27
C TRP A 252 5.62 -4.95 -0.51
N VAL A 253 6.63 -5.81 -0.38
CA VAL A 253 6.51 -7.24 -0.70
C VAL A 253 6.26 -8.01 0.60
N ILE A 254 5.24 -8.86 0.57
CA ILE A 254 4.84 -9.72 1.68
C ILE A 254 4.87 -11.15 1.16
N SER A 255 5.79 -11.96 1.67
CA SER A 255 5.93 -13.37 1.25
C SER A 255 5.74 -14.29 2.44
N GLU A 256 4.93 -15.33 2.26
CA GLU A 256 4.81 -16.42 3.22
C GLU A 256 6.20 -16.96 3.58
N GLY A 257 6.51 -17.01 4.88
CA GLY A 257 7.77 -17.53 5.37
C GLY A 257 7.82 -19.05 5.19
N VAL A 258 8.90 -19.55 4.61
CA VAL A 258 9.12 -21.00 4.47
C VAL A 258 9.98 -21.49 5.64
N PRO A 259 9.44 -22.27 6.59
CA PRO A 259 10.28 -22.95 7.57
C PRO A 259 11.12 -23.99 6.82
N HIS A 260 12.45 -23.80 6.85
CA HIS A 260 13.54 -24.62 6.30
C HIS A 260 13.19 -25.63 5.18
N PRO A 261 13.83 -25.55 4.00
CA PRO A 261 13.54 -26.45 2.88
C PRO A 261 13.78 -27.92 3.29
N THR A 262 12.69 -28.65 3.52
CA THR A 262 12.68 -30.11 3.54
C THR A 262 12.30 -30.57 2.14
N ALA A 263 13.08 -31.51 1.61
CA ALA A 263 13.24 -31.83 0.19
C ALA A 263 12.01 -32.46 -0.52
N SER A 264 10.79 -32.31 0.01
CA SER A 264 9.57 -32.81 -0.62
C SER A 264 8.73 -31.63 -1.10
N ALA A 265 8.43 -31.62 -2.41
CA ALA A 265 7.65 -30.61 -3.15
C ALA A 265 6.52 -29.98 -2.33
N LYS A 266 6.81 -28.83 -1.71
CA LYS A 266 5.79 -27.91 -1.19
C LYS A 266 5.46 -26.88 -2.28
N PRO A 267 4.21 -26.39 -2.34
CA PRO A 267 3.87 -25.27 -3.21
C PRO A 267 4.80 -24.07 -2.91
N GLU A 268 5.09 -23.27 -3.92
CA GLU A 268 5.85 -22.03 -3.74
C GLU A 268 5.16 -21.12 -2.71
N PRO A 269 5.91 -20.39 -1.87
CA PRO A 269 5.34 -19.49 -0.87
C PRO A 269 4.44 -18.45 -1.54
N LYS A 270 3.27 -18.19 -0.96
CA LYS A 270 2.38 -17.16 -1.47
C LYS A 270 2.99 -15.77 -1.30
N LYS A 271 2.87 -14.94 -2.34
CA LYS A 271 3.44 -13.58 -2.35
C LYS A 271 2.40 -12.53 -2.71
N LEU A 272 2.41 -11.44 -1.95
CA LEU A 272 1.62 -10.24 -2.20
C LEU A 272 2.54 -9.03 -2.45
N PHE A 273 2.19 -8.22 -3.44
CA PHE A 273 2.75 -6.90 -3.65
C PHE A 273 1.73 -5.82 -3.30
N PHE A 274 2.08 -4.91 -2.40
CA PHE A 274 1.28 -3.74 -2.06
C PHE A 274 2.00 -2.50 -2.56
N ALA A 275 1.43 -1.83 -3.56
CA ALA A 275 2.10 -0.72 -4.23
C ALA A 275 2.19 0.56 -3.38
N GLY A 276 1.38 0.69 -2.33
CA GLY A 276 1.12 1.98 -1.69
C GLY A 276 0.56 2.99 -2.68
N ASP A 277 0.83 4.27 -2.44
CA ASP A 277 0.63 5.30 -3.46
C ASP A 277 1.85 5.40 -4.35
N THR A 278 1.61 5.39 -5.65
CA THR A 278 2.70 5.53 -6.61
C THR A 278 2.21 6.02 -7.96
N GLY A 279 3.05 6.81 -8.63
CA GLY A 279 3.00 7.03 -10.07
C GLY A 279 3.73 5.93 -10.82
N TYR A 280 3.60 5.95 -12.14
CA TYR A 280 4.32 5.06 -13.05
C TYR A 280 5.20 5.86 -14.00
N CYS A 281 4.62 6.87 -14.65
CA CYS A 281 5.34 7.83 -15.47
C CYS A 281 4.56 9.15 -15.55
N HIS A 282 5.28 10.27 -15.43
CA HIS A 282 4.70 11.58 -15.63
C HIS A 282 4.26 11.78 -17.07
N VAL A 283 3.10 12.41 -17.24
CA VAL A 283 2.53 12.85 -18.52
C VAL A 283 2.25 14.36 -18.45
N ALA A 284 2.42 15.06 -19.57
CA ALA A 284 2.40 16.53 -19.59
C ALA A 284 0.99 17.11 -19.78
N SER A 285 0.02 16.28 -20.20
CA SER A 285 -1.34 16.71 -20.56
C SER A 285 -2.43 15.97 -19.79
N ASP A 286 -3.48 16.71 -19.40
CA ASP A 286 -4.67 16.12 -18.79
C ASP A 286 -5.50 15.26 -19.77
N ALA A 287 -5.23 15.37 -21.07
CA ALA A 287 -5.84 14.52 -22.10
C ALA A 287 -5.19 13.13 -22.19
N GLU A 288 -4.01 12.93 -21.59
CA GLU A 288 -3.29 11.66 -21.64
C GLU A 288 -3.86 10.68 -20.61
N ALA A 289 -4.59 9.69 -21.10
CA ALA A 289 -5.19 8.66 -20.28
C ALA A 289 -4.13 7.79 -19.59
N SER A 290 -3.02 7.50 -20.26
CA SER A 290 -1.95 6.60 -19.79
C SER A 290 -0.56 7.14 -20.14
N HIS A 291 0.48 6.51 -19.59
CA HIS A 291 1.89 6.83 -19.85
C HIS A 291 2.39 6.58 -21.28
N HIS A 292 1.64 5.93 -22.17
CA HIS A 292 2.16 5.45 -23.47
C HIS A 292 2.76 6.54 -24.36
N ASN A 293 2.32 7.79 -24.22
CA ASN A 293 2.84 8.95 -24.97
C ASN A 293 3.80 9.82 -24.13
N ALA A 294 4.21 9.35 -22.95
CA ALA A 294 5.10 10.10 -22.08
C ALA A 294 6.47 10.33 -22.74
N PRO A 295 7.10 11.49 -22.49
CA PRO A 295 8.42 11.82 -23.04
C PRO A 295 9.58 11.08 -22.36
N HIS A 296 9.30 10.24 -21.36
CA HIS A 296 10.27 9.54 -20.54
C HIS A 296 9.89 8.05 -20.43
N PRO A 297 10.87 7.15 -20.25
CA PRO A 297 10.56 5.77 -19.91
C PRO A 297 9.85 5.69 -18.56
N PRO A 298 9.03 4.65 -18.32
CA PRO A 298 8.38 4.47 -17.03
C PRO A 298 9.37 4.15 -15.91
N CYS A 299 8.90 4.27 -14.67
CA CYS A 299 9.67 3.95 -13.48
C CYS A 299 10.19 2.51 -13.53
N PRO A 300 11.52 2.27 -13.55
CA PRO A 300 12.08 0.93 -13.71
C PRO A 300 11.88 0.05 -12.46
N ALA A 301 11.54 0.65 -11.31
CA ALA A 301 11.44 -0.06 -10.04
C ALA A 301 10.44 -1.21 -10.07
N PHE A 302 9.29 -1.06 -10.75
CA PHE A 302 8.27 -2.11 -10.78
C PHE A 302 8.76 -3.35 -11.50
N LYS A 303 9.44 -3.17 -12.64
CA LYS A 303 10.07 -4.27 -13.36
C LYS A 303 11.19 -4.91 -12.53
N GLN A 304 12.00 -4.11 -11.86
CA GLN A 304 13.04 -4.61 -10.95
C GLN A 304 12.45 -5.43 -9.78
N ILE A 305 11.33 -4.99 -9.21
CA ILE A 305 10.59 -5.71 -8.16
C ILE A 305 10.07 -7.04 -8.71
N GLY A 306 9.44 -7.04 -9.90
CA GLY A 306 8.96 -8.25 -10.55
C GLY A 306 10.08 -9.25 -10.87
N ASP A 307 11.20 -8.77 -11.41
CA ASP A 307 12.35 -9.60 -11.76
C ASP A 307 13.04 -10.23 -10.53
N MET A 308 12.95 -9.59 -9.36
CA MET A 308 13.60 -10.08 -8.13
C MET A 308 12.68 -10.90 -7.21
N TYR A 309 11.43 -10.49 -7.07
CA TYR A 309 10.49 -11.04 -6.09
C TYR A 309 9.29 -11.74 -6.72
N GLY A 310 8.95 -11.39 -7.96
CA GLY A 310 7.86 -11.99 -8.71
C GLY A 310 8.12 -13.45 -9.13
N PRO A 311 7.12 -14.09 -9.75
CA PRO A 311 5.75 -13.60 -9.92
C PRO A 311 4.99 -13.52 -8.57
N PHE A 312 4.08 -12.55 -8.44
CA PHE A 312 3.22 -12.41 -7.26
C PHE A 312 1.88 -13.11 -7.45
N ASP A 313 1.32 -13.72 -6.40
CA ASP A 313 -0.03 -14.28 -6.46
C ASP A 313 -1.09 -13.19 -6.41
N LEU A 314 -0.83 -12.11 -5.67
CA LEU A 314 -1.73 -10.96 -5.55
C LEU A 314 -0.94 -9.65 -5.61
N ALA A 315 -1.44 -8.66 -6.34
CA ALA A 315 -1.00 -7.28 -6.20
C ALA A 315 -2.16 -6.34 -5.89
N LEU A 316 -1.93 -5.39 -4.98
CA LEU A 316 -2.88 -4.35 -4.59
C LEU A 316 -2.37 -3.03 -5.18
N LEU A 317 -3.11 -2.49 -6.16
CA LEU A 317 -2.62 -1.42 -7.03
C LEU A 317 -3.55 -0.18 -6.96
N PRO A 318 -3.01 1.03 -6.75
CA PRO A 318 -3.83 2.23 -6.67
C PRO A 318 -4.44 2.55 -8.03
N ILE A 319 -5.74 2.88 -8.08
CA ILE A 319 -6.43 3.23 -9.33
C ILE A 319 -7.18 4.57 -9.24
N GLY A 320 -7.12 5.26 -8.09
CA GLY A 320 -7.75 6.55 -7.85
C GLY A 320 -6.75 7.67 -7.65
N CYS A 321 -7.28 8.88 -7.41
CA CYS A 321 -6.49 10.08 -7.14
C CYS A 321 -5.51 10.47 -8.26
N PHE A 322 -5.84 10.20 -9.53
CA PHE A 322 -4.92 10.39 -10.65
C PHE A 322 -5.17 11.65 -11.49
N LYS A 323 -6.17 12.47 -11.16
CA LYS A 323 -6.48 13.74 -11.89
C LYS A 323 -6.19 15.01 -11.09
N PRO A 324 -5.66 16.07 -11.71
CA PRO A 324 -5.31 16.20 -13.12
C PRO A 324 -3.99 15.49 -13.43
N ARG A 325 -3.92 14.83 -14.60
CA ARG A 325 -2.80 13.97 -14.96
C ARG A 325 -1.49 14.74 -15.11
N SER A 326 -1.55 15.95 -15.65
CA SER A 326 -0.38 16.85 -15.78
C SER A 326 0.26 17.28 -14.45
N VAL A 327 -0.43 17.06 -13.33
CA VAL A 327 0.04 17.35 -11.97
C VAL A 327 0.34 16.07 -11.20
N LEU A 328 -0.55 15.09 -11.28
CA LEU A 328 -0.53 13.93 -10.38
C LEU A 328 0.12 12.68 -10.97
N SER A 329 0.29 12.55 -12.29
CA SER A 329 0.83 11.33 -12.93
C SER A 329 2.22 10.93 -12.46
N GLY A 330 3.03 11.89 -12.02
CA GLY A 330 4.34 11.61 -11.41
C GLY A 330 4.23 10.85 -10.08
N GLN A 331 3.11 10.97 -9.35
CA GLN A 331 2.95 10.45 -7.98
C GLN A 331 1.72 9.55 -7.79
N HIS A 332 0.75 9.55 -8.70
CA HIS A 332 -0.43 8.67 -8.68
C HIS A 332 -0.66 8.07 -10.07
N SER A 333 -0.72 6.75 -10.10
CA SER A 333 -0.98 5.96 -11.30
C SER A 333 -2.45 6.10 -11.70
N SER A 334 -2.71 6.25 -13.00
CA SER A 334 -4.05 5.99 -13.52
C SER A 334 -4.35 4.49 -13.49
N PRO A 335 -5.60 4.07 -13.69
CA PRO A 335 -5.92 2.66 -13.85
C PRO A 335 -5.07 1.96 -14.92
N GLU A 336 -4.79 2.60 -16.05
CA GLU A 336 -3.96 2.05 -17.14
C GLU A 336 -2.48 1.97 -16.76
N ASP A 337 -1.97 2.95 -16.01
CA ASP A 337 -0.61 2.87 -15.45
C ASP A 337 -0.50 1.68 -14.47
N SER A 338 -1.52 1.45 -13.65
CA SER A 338 -1.56 0.30 -12.74
C SER A 338 -1.70 -1.04 -13.47
N LEU A 339 -2.29 -1.09 -14.66
CA LEU A 339 -2.25 -2.30 -15.51
C LEU A 339 -0.84 -2.57 -16.05
N ALA A 340 -0.05 -1.53 -16.32
CA ALA A 340 1.37 -1.69 -16.64
C ALA A 340 2.17 -2.18 -15.43
N ILE A 341 1.91 -1.63 -14.24
CA ILE A 341 2.52 -2.11 -12.98
C ILE A 341 2.18 -3.59 -12.75
N HIS A 342 0.93 -4.02 -12.97
CA HIS A 342 0.52 -5.43 -12.88
C HIS A 342 1.43 -6.36 -13.71
N LYS A 343 1.74 -5.97 -14.95
CA LYS A 343 2.63 -6.71 -15.85
C LYS A 343 4.08 -6.66 -15.39
N ASP A 344 4.59 -5.48 -15.03
CA ASP A 344 5.98 -5.27 -14.64
C ASP A 344 6.35 -6.01 -13.36
N VAL A 345 5.45 -6.05 -12.37
CA VAL A 345 5.66 -6.84 -11.15
C VAL A 345 5.36 -8.33 -11.35
N GLN A 346 4.90 -8.73 -12.54
CA GLN A 346 4.54 -10.12 -12.86
C GLN A 346 3.46 -10.68 -11.93
N SER A 347 2.41 -9.89 -11.67
CA SER A 347 1.29 -10.31 -10.82
C SER A 347 0.36 -11.27 -11.56
N LYS A 348 -0.02 -12.37 -10.92
CA LYS A 348 -1.04 -13.32 -11.42
C LYS A 348 -2.45 -12.77 -11.29
N LYS A 349 -2.72 -11.99 -10.23
CA LYS A 349 -4.00 -11.33 -9.97
C LYS A 349 -3.78 -9.98 -9.32
N SER A 350 -4.43 -8.92 -9.81
CA SER A 350 -4.42 -7.61 -9.16
C SER A 350 -5.80 -7.09 -8.79
N ILE A 351 -5.88 -6.44 -7.63
CA ILE A 351 -7.08 -5.77 -7.13
C ILE A 351 -6.82 -4.27 -7.10
N GLY A 352 -7.70 -3.50 -7.74
CA GLY A 352 -7.67 -2.04 -7.68
C GLY A 352 -8.03 -1.52 -6.29
N MET A 353 -7.26 -0.55 -5.79
CA MET A 353 -7.44 0.11 -4.49
C MET A 353 -7.29 1.64 -4.60
N HIS A 354 -7.26 2.35 -3.47
CA HIS A 354 -7.12 3.82 -3.41
C HIS A 354 -8.26 4.61 -4.09
N TYR A 355 -9.44 4.01 -4.16
CA TYR A 355 -10.65 4.63 -4.70
C TYR A 355 -11.88 4.30 -3.83
N GLY A 356 -13.03 4.89 -4.18
CA GLY A 356 -14.32 4.49 -3.61
C GLY A 356 -14.50 4.80 -2.11
N THR A 357 -13.58 5.53 -1.48
CA THR A 357 -13.61 5.80 -0.03
C THR A 357 -13.44 7.27 0.32
N LEU A 358 -12.38 7.91 -0.19
CA LEU A 358 -12.03 9.32 0.05
C LEU A 358 -11.84 10.04 -1.28
N ARG A 359 -11.97 11.37 -1.27
CA ARG A 359 -11.54 12.24 -2.36
C ARG A 359 -10.26 12.95 -1.96
N GLY A 360 -9.12 12.44 -2.41
CA GLY A 360 -7.82 13.01 -2.09
C GLY A 360 -7.49 14.28 -2.88
N ALA A 361 -6.71 15.17 -2.25
CA ALA A 361 -5.93 16.23 -2.88
C ALA A 361 -6.65 17.04 -3.99
N PHE A 362 -5.98 17.25 -5.12
CA PHE A 362 -6.52 17.94 -6.29
C PHE A 362 -7.67 17.14 -6.93
N SER A 363 -7.55 15.81 -6.98
CA SER A 363 -8.51 14.88 -7.58
C SER A 363 -9.93 15.07 -7.08
N ALA A 364 -10.11 15.53 -5.84
CA ALA A 364 -11.41 15.87 -5.31
C ALA A 364 -12.24 16.80 -6.21
N GLN A 365 -11.62 17.69 -7.00
CA GLN A 365 -12.29 18.62 -7.91
C GLN A 365 -12.31 18.18 -9.39
N TYR A 366 -11.56 17.13 -9.76
CA TYR A 366 -11.34 16.75 -11.17
C TYR A 366 -11.69 15.30 -11.49
N GLU A 367 -11.78 14.43 -10.49
CA GLU A 367 -12.03 13.00 -10.65
C GLU A 367 -13.44 12.64 -10.16
N PRO A 368 -14.34 12.24 -11.06
CA PRO A 368 -15.58 11.54 -10.71
C PRO A 368 -15.27 10.25 -9.94
N VAL A 369 -16.00 10.00 -8.85
CA VAL A 369 -15.74 8.85 -7.96
C VAL A 369 -15.96 7.47 -8.58
N THR A 370 -16.68 7.38 -9.70
CA THR A 370 -16.90 6.13 -10.44
C THR A 370 -15.84 5.89 -11.52
N GLU A 371 -15.12 6.94 -11.93
CA GLU A 371 -14.17 6.88 -13.04
C GLU A 371 -13.02 5.87 -12.80
N PRO A 372 -12.42 5.76 -11.61
CA PRO A 372 -11.39 4.75 -11.32
C PRO A 372 -11.82 3.33 -11.71
N ALA A 373 -12.98 2.89 -11.22
CA ALA A 373 -13.48 1.53 -11.45
C ALA A 373 -13.87 1.29 -12.91
N GLU A 374 -14.50 2.28 -13.55
CA GLU A 374 -14.87 2.23 -14.96
C GLU A 374 -13.64 2.09 -15.87
N ARG A 375 -12.60 2.90 -15.61
CA ARG A 375 -11.37 2.88 -16.39
C ARG A 375 -10.52 1.66 -16.13
N TRP A 376 -10.48 1.16 -14.88
CA TRP A 376 -9.82 -0.11 -14.57
C TRP A 376 -10.39 -1.27 -15.39
N ARG A 377 -11.73 -1.37 -15.46
CA ARG A 377 -12.41 -2.38 -16.28
C ARG A 377 -12.13 -2.20 -17.77
N LYS A 378 -12.33 -1.00 -18.32
CA LYS A 378 -12.12 -0.73 -19.75
C LYS A 378 -10.65 -0.94 -20.17
N GLY A 379 -9.71 -0.53 -19.32
CA GLY A 379 -8.28 -0.75 -19.54
C GLY A 379 -7.94 -2.24 -19.57
N ALA A 380 -8.46 -3.02 -18.61
CA ALA A 380 -8.25 -4.46 -18.57
C ALA A 380 -8.74 -5.15 -19.85
N GLU A 381 -9.94 -4.81 -20.31
CA GLU A 381 -10.51 -5.30 -21.57
C GLU A 381 -9.66 -4.92 -22.78
N ALA A 382 -9.16 -3.68 -22.84
CA ALA A 382 -8.32 -3.19 -23.92
C ALA A 382 -6.93 -3.88 -23.97
N GLU A 383 -6.39 -4.25 -22.81
CA GLU A 383 -5.12 -4.96 -22.66
C GLU A 383 -5.26 -6.49 -22.82
N GLY A 384 -6.49 -6.99 -22.98
CA GLY A 384 -6.78 -8.42 -23.14
C GLY A 384 -6.66 -9.25 -21.85
N LEU A 385 -6.74 -8.61 -20.68
CA LEU A 385 -6.65 -9.27 -19.38
C LEU A 385 -8.00 -9.84 -18.94
N GLU A 386 -8.00 -11.07 -18.41
CA GLU A 386 -9.21 -11.75 -17.94
C GLU A 386 -9.75 -11.12 -16.64
N TRP A 387 -10.86 -10.38 -16.74
CA TRP A 387 -11.54 -9.79 -15.59
C TRP A 387 -12.01 -10.86 -14.59
N GLY A 388 -11.73 -10.64 -13.30
CA GLY A 388 -12.04 -11.58 -12.21
C GLY A 388 -10.91 -12.58 -11.93
N LYS A 389 -10.02 -12.82 -12.90
CA LYS A 389 -8.91 -13.77 -12.79
C LYS A 389 -7.56 -13.06 -12.70
N GLU A 390 -7.20 -12.25 -13.70
CA GLU A 390 -5.93 -11.51 -13.74
C GLU A 390 -6.05 -10.13 -13.10
N VAL A 391 -7.21 -9.48 -13.27
CA VAL A 391 -7.50 -8.19 -12.65
C VAL A 391 -8.94 -8.13 -12.21
N ALA A 392 -9.21 -7.55 -11.04
CA ALA A 392 -10.56 -7.42 -10.52
C ALA A 392 -10.72 -6.21 -9.61
N LEU A 393 -11.94 -6.02 -9.13
CA LEU A 393 -12.29 -5.16 -8.01
C LEU A 393 -12.99 -6.02 -6.97
N CYS A 394 -13.05 -5.53 -5.74
CA CYS A 394 -13.83 -6.11 -4.67
C CYS A 394 -14.64 -5.01 -3.97
N ASP A 395 -15.66 -5.40 -3.22
CA ASP A 395 -16.44 -4.52 -2.35
C ASP A 395 -15.66 -4.21 -1.06
N ILE A 396 -15.99 -3.08 -0.41
CA ILE A 396 -15.42 -2.73 0.88
C ILE A 396 -15.95 -3.73 1.92
N GLY A 397 -15.04 -4.48 2.56
CA GLY A 397 -15.32 -5.59 3.46
C GLY A 397 -15.21 -6.97 2.81
N GLU A 398 -15.07 -7.05 1.48
CA GLU A 398 -14.89 -8.31 0.77
C GLU A 398 -13.47 -8.86 0.94
N THR A 399 -13.36 -10.18 1.03
CA THR A 399 -12.10 -10.91 1.12
C THR A 399 -11.80 -11.61 -0.20
N VAL A 400 -10.65 -11.29 -0.81
CA VAL A 400 -10.08 -12.03 -1.93
C VAL A 400 -9.13 -13.10 -1.39
N VAL A 401 -9.22 -14.32 -1.93
CA VAL A 401 -8.34 -15.44 -1.59
C VAL A 401 -7.60 -15.90 -2.84
N VAL A 402 -6.28 -16.10 -2.76
CA VAL A 402 -5.42 -16.56 -3.86
C VAL A 402 -4.48 -17.71 -3.50
#